data_AF-A0A379YBD2-F1
#
_entry.id   AF-A0A379YBD2-F1
#
_cell.length_a   1.000
_cell.length_b   1.000
_cell.length_c   1.000
_cell.angle_alpha   90.00
_cell.angle_beta   90.00
_cell.angle_gamma   90.00
#
_symmetry.space_group_name_H-M   'P 1'
#
loop_
_entity.id
_entity.type
_entity.pdbx_description
1 polymer ?
#
loop_
_entity_poly.entity_id
_entity_poly.type
_entity_poly.pdbx_seq_one_letter_code
_entity_poly.pdbx_strand_id
1 'polypeptide(L)'
;MEEERASLQMVLVDTHQHALALASAEASRKDRLSPREGEILYWASQGKTYNEIALILGIKTGTVKFHIGNAVRKLGVANAKHAIRRGLERQLIAPPQA
;
A
#
# COMPACT_ATOMS: atom_id res chain seq x y z
N MET A 1 -3.46 -44.36 17.51
CA MET A 1 -2.34 -43.68 18.22
C MET A 1 -1.40 -42.96 17.25
N GLU A 2 -0.61 -43.65 16.42
CA GLU A 2 0.36 -42.97 15.52
C GLU A 2 -0.31 -42.31 14.30
N GLU A 3 -1.32 -42.96 13.71
CA GLU A 3 -2.15 -42.38 12.64
C GLU A 3 -2.98 -41.18 13.11
N GLU A 4 -3.49 -41.19 14.34
CA GLU A 4 -4.18 -40.03 14.94
C GLU A 4 -3.22 -38.87 15.15
N ARG A 5 -1.98 -39.14 15.60
CA ARG A 5 -0.95 -38.10 15.72
C ARG A 5 -0.60 -37.50 14.36
N ALA A 6 -0.44 -38.32 13.32
CA ALA A 6 -0.16 -37.87 11.96
C ALA A 6 -1.33 -37.03 11.39
N SER A 7 -2.58 -37.46 11.62
CA SER A 7 -3.78 -36.73 11.20
C SER A 7 -3.88 -35.37 11.90
N LEU A 8 -3.62 -35.33 13.21
CA LEU A 8 -3.59 -34.08 13.98
C LEU A 8 -2.46 -33.15 13.54
N GLN A 9 -1.28 -33.68 13.22
CA GLN A 9 -0.17 -32.89 12.66
C GLN A 9 -0.54 -32.29 11.31
N MET A 10 -1.21 -33.06 10.44
CA MET A 10 -1.63 -32.57 9.12
C MET A 10 -2.63 -31.40 9.25
N VAL A 11 -3.64 -31.55 10.10
CA VAL A 11 -4.63 -30.48 10.35
C VAL A 11 -3.96 -29.21 10.90
N LEU A 12 -2.99 -29.35 11.80
CA LEU A 12 -2.25 -28.19 12.33
C LEU A 12 -1.46 -27.46 11.23
N VAL A 13 -0.78 -28.21 10.36
CA VAL A 13 -0.02 -27.64 9.25
C VAL A 13 -0.93 -26.92 8.26
N ASP A 14 -2.04 -27.55 7.85
CA ASP A 14 -2.99 -26.97 6.90
C ASP A 14 -3.66 -25.72 7.46
N THR A 15 -4.08 -25.75 8.73
CA THR A 15 -4.67 -24.58 9.38
C THR A 15 -3.67 -23.43 9.53
N HIS A 16 -2.41 -23.73 9.86
CA HIS A 16 -1.35 -22.71 9.90
C HIS A 16 -1.11 -22.09 8.51
N GLN A 17 -1.03 -22.91 7.47
CA GLN A 17 -0.88 -22.43 6.09
C GLN A 17 -2.04 -21.54 5.66
N HIS A 18 -3.28 -21.93 5.96
CA HIS A 18 -4.46 -21.09 5.69
C HIS A 18 -4.44 -19.78 6.48
N ALA A 19 -4.05 -19.82 7.76
CA ALA A 19 -3.94 -18.61 8.58
C ALA A 19 -2.88 -17.64 8.02
N LEU A 20 -1.72 -18.15 7.59
CA LEU A 20 -0.70 -17.35 6.93
C LEU A 20 -1.19 -16.77 5.60
N ALA A 21 -1.90 -17.56 4.80
CA ALA A 21 -2.47 -17.10 3.53
C ALA A 21 -3.46 -15.95 3.75
N LEU A 22 -4.36 -16.06 4.73
CA LEU A 22 -5.31 -14.99 5.09
C LEU A 22 -4.59 -13.72 5.56
N ALA A 23 -3.61 -13.86 6.45
CA ALA A 23 -2.82 -12.72 6.94
C ALA A 23 -2.06 -12.02 5.80
N SER A 24 -1.49 -12.78 4.86
CA SER A 24 -0.81 -12.21 3.69
C SER A 24 -1.76 -11.46 2.75
N ALA A 25 -2.97 -11.99 2.55
CA ALA A 25 -4.00 -11.36 1.73
C ALA A 25 -4.48 -10.03 2.34
N GLU A 26 -4.61 -9.96 3.66
CA GLU A 26 -4.95 -8.72 4.37
C GLU A 26 -3.83 -7.67 4.30
N ALA A 27 -2.57 -8.10 4.47
CA ALA A 27 -1.41 -7.23 4.34
C ALA A 27 -1.34 -6.63 2.93
N SER A 28 -1.52 -7.46 1.89
CA SER A 28 -1.53 -6.98 0.51
C SER A 28 -2.65 -5.96 0.23
N ARG A 29 -3.84 -6.12 0.82
CA ARG A 29 -4.94 -5.13 0.69
C ARG A 29 -4.62 -3.80 1.37
N LYS A 30 -4.00 -3.81 2.56
CA LYS A 30 -3.61 -2.60 3.29
C LYS A 30 -2.55 -1.80 2.55
N ASP A 31 -1.68 -2.49 1.81
CA ASP A 31 -0.64 -1.89 0.99
C ASP A 31 -1.14 -1.31 -0.36
N ARG A 32 -2.44 -1.47 -0.71
CA ARG A 32 -2.98 -0.90 -1.96
C ARG A 32 -3.27 0.59 -1.79
N LEU A 33 -2.50 1.40 -2.52
CA LEU A 33 -2.81 2.80 -2.74
C LEU A 33 -4.10 2.94 -3.56
N SER A 34 -4.89 3.98 -3.28
CA SER A 34 -5.96 4.38 -4.19
C SER A 34 -5.36 4.98 -5.47
N PRO A 35 -6.09 4.99 -6.60
CA PRO A 35 -5.61 5.63 -7.83
C PRO A 35 -5.15 7.08 -7.58
N ARG A 36 -5.92 7.84 -6.80
CA ARG A 36 -5.60 9.23 -6.46
C ARG A 36 -4.36 9.38 -5.59
N GLU A 37 -4.13 8.46 -4.66
CA GLU A 37 -2.91 8.43 -3.85
C GLU A 37 -1.67 8.13 -4.71
N GLY A 38 -1.81 7.20 -5.66
CA GLY A 38 -0.77 6.88 -6.64
C GLY A 38 -0.41 8.07 -7.54
N GLU A 39 -1.41 8.76 -8.10
CA GLU A 39 -1.24 9.97 -8.92
C GLU A 39 -0.52 11.09 -8.16
N ILE A 40 -0.92 11.33 -6.91
CA ILE A 40 -0.31 12.38 -6.08
C ILE A 40 1.14 12.02 -5.74
N LEU A 41 1.42 10.76 -5.40
CA LEU A 41 2.79 10.30 -5.18
C LEU A 41 3.63 10.34 -6.45
N TYR A 42 3.04 10.13 -7.63
CA TYR A 42 3.71 10.27 -8.93
C TYR A 42 4.20 11.69 -9.13
N TRP A 43 3.32 12.69 -9.02
CA TRP A 43 3.75 14.09 -9.20
C TRP A 43 4.75 14.53 -8.12
N ALA A 44 4.60 14.05 -6.89
CA ALA A 44 5.58 14.28 -5.84
C ALA A 44 6.94 13.64 -6.16
N SER A 45 6.96 12.46 -6.81
CA SER A 45 8.21 11.83 -7.26
C SER A 45 8.87 12.58 -8.41
N GLN A 46 8.09 13.30 -9.22
CA GLN A 46 8.59 14.24 -10.24
C GLN A 46 9.09 15.57 -9.66
N GLY A 47 9.11 15.72 -8.32
CA GLY A 47 9.59 16.92 -7.64
C GLY A 47 8.58 18.05 -7.53
N LYS A 48 7.30 17.82 -7.85
CA LYS A 48 6.24 18.84 -7.70
C LYS A 48 5.93 19.08 -6.23
N THR A 49 5.77 20.36 -5.88
CA THR A 49 5.30 20.79 -4.57
C THR A 49 3.81 20.49 -4.41
N TYR A 50 3.31 20.41 -3.18
CA TYR A 50 1.89 20.13 -2.95
C TYR A 50 0.95 21.17 -3.56
N ASN A 51 1.41 22.42 -3.74
CA ASN A 51 0.65 23.46 -4.41
C ASN A 51 0.59 23.23 -5.93
N GLU A 52 1.71 22.85 -6.55
CA GLU A 52 1.73 22.51 -7.98
C GLU A 52 0.89 21.26 -8.26
N ILE A 53 0.97 20.24 -7.40
CA ILE A 53 0.14 19.03 -7.52
C ILE A 53 -1.34 19.39 -7.42
N ALA A 54 -1.70 20.27 -6.47
CA ALA A 54 -3.06 20.78 -6.32
C ALA A 54 -3.56 21.46 -7.59
N LEU A 55 -2.71 22.30 -8.22
CA LEU A 55 -3.02 22.96 -9.50
C LEU A 55 -3.16 21.95 -10.65
N ILE A 56 -2.24 21.00 -10.78
CA ILE A 56 -2.27 19.96 -11.84
C ILE A 56 -3.54 19.11 -11.75
N LEU A 57 -3.94 18.75 -10.52
CA LEU A 57 -5.07 17.83 -10.29
C LEU A 57 -6.41 18.53 -10.05
N GLY A 58 -6.45 19.87 -10.08
CA GLY A 58 -7.67 20.66 -9.87
C GLY A 58 -8.28 20.54 -8.46
N ILE A 59 -7.45 20.33 -7.43
CA ILE A 59 -7.90 20.14 -6.04
C ILE A 59 -7.21 21.11 -5.09
N LYS A 60 -7.65 21.17 -3.83
CA LYS A 60 -7.02 22.01 -2.81
C LYS A 60 -5.73 21.37 -2.28
N THR A 61 -4.73 22.18 -1.92
CA THR A 61 -3.49 21.69 -1.27
C THR A 61 -3.76 20.87 0.00
N GLY A 62 -4.81 21.22 0.76
CA GLY A 62 -5.22 20.44 1.93
C GLY A 62 -5.64 19.00 1.57
N THR A 63 -6.31 18.81 0.44
CA THR A 63 -6.70 17.51 -0.09
C THR A 63 -5.47 16.69 -0.52
N VAL A 64 -4.47 17.35 -1.15
CA VAL A 64 -3.18 16.71 -1.46
C VAL A 64 -2.49 16.20 -0.20
N LYS A 65 -2.39 17.04 0.85
CA LYS A 65 -1.81 16.65 2.14
C LYS A 65 -2.55 15.47 2.78
N PHE A 66 -3.88 15.46 2.69
CA PHE A 66 -4.71 14.36 3.18
C PHE A 66 -4.40 13.04 2.47
N HIS A 67 -4.33 13.04 1.14
CA HIS A 67 -3.99 11.83 0.38
C HIS A 67 -2.55 11.36 0.62
N ILE A 68 -1.58 12.27 0.71
CA ILE A 68 -0.20 11.93 1.10
C ILE A 68 -0.19 11.25 2.47
N GLY A 69 -0.90 11.80 3.46
CA GLY A 69 -0.99 11.23 4.81
C GLY A 69 -1.61 9.82 4.81
N ASN A 70 -2.64 9.60 4.00
CA ASN A 70 -3.23 8.27 3.82
C ASN A 70 -2.26 7.30 3.14
N ALA A 71 -1.53 7.74 2.11
CA ALA A 71 -0.54 6.91 1.44
C ALA A 71 0.61 6.52 2.38
N VAL A 72 1.12 7.46 3.19
CA VAL A 72 2.13 7.23 4.22
C VAL A 72 1.66 6.18 5.24
N ARG A 73 0.41 6.32 5.71
CA ARG A 73 -0.20 5.36 6.65
C ARG A 73 -0.40 3.98 6.03
N LYS A 74 -0.92 3.90 4.81
CA LYS A 74 -1.17 2.64 4.09
C LYS A 74 0.12 1.88 3.79
N LEU A 75 1.16 2.59 3.36
CA LEU A 75 2.47 2.01 3.08
C LEU A 75 3.30 1.73 4.35
N GLY A 76 2.81 2.09 5.55
CA GLY A 76 3.52 1.87 6.81
C GLY A 76 4.89 2.57 6.86
N VAL A 77 4.97 3.81 6.37
CA VAL A 77 6.20 4.60 6.33
C VAL A 77 6.07 5.87 7.17
N ALA A 78 7.20 6.52 7.46
CA ALA A 78 7.22 7.70 8.32
C ALA A 78 6.98 9.04 7.59
N ASN A 79 7.24 9.11 6.28
CA ASN A 79 7.17 10.37 5.55
C ASN A 79 6.90 10.18 4.05
N ALA A 80 6.56 11.27 3.37
CA ALA A 80 6.23 11.28 1.95
C ALA A 80 7.39 10.80 1.06
N LYS A 81 8.64 11.15 1.37
CA LYS A 81 9.80 10.69 0.58
C LYS A 81 9.97 9.17 0.66
N HIS A 82 9.77 8.60 1.84
CA HIS A 82 9.78 7.16 2.04
C HIS A 82 8.57 6.51 1.36
N ALA A 83 7.40 7.15 1.37
CA ALA A 83 6.22 6.69 0.62
C ALA A 83 6.49 6.64 -0.89
N ILE A 84 7.15 7.66 -1.44
CA ILE A 84 7.57 7.66 -2.86
C ILE A 84 8.50 6.47 -3.13
N ARG A 85 9.57 6.30 -2.35
CA ARG A 85 10.52 5.19 -2.54
C ARG A 85 9.82 3.82 -2.48
N ARG A 86 9.03 3.58 -1.42
CA ARG A 86 8.32 2.31 -1.24
C ARG A 86 7.24 2.08 -2.31
N GLY A 87 6.59 3.16 -2.77
CA GLY A 87 5.64 3.11 -3.89
C GLY A 87 6.31 2.75 -5.22
N LEU A 88 7.52 3.24 -5.49
CA LEU A 88 8.32 2.86 -6.66
C LEU A 88 8.79 1.41 -6.59
N GLU A 89 9.36 0.99 -5.45
CA GLU A 89 9.83 -0.39 -5.21
C GLU A 89 8.73 -1.43 -5.46
N ARG A 90 7.48 -1.07 -5.16
CA ARG A 90 6.31 -1.94 -5.31
C ARG A 90 5.49 -1.68 -6.59
N GLN A 91 5.97 -0.81 -7.49
CA GLN A 91 5.28 -0.44 -8.74
C GLN A 91 3.84 0.07 -8.53
N LEU A 92 3.58 0.75 -7.41
CA LEU A 92 2.26 1.28 -7.02
C LEU A 92 2.04 2.73 -7.46
N ILE A 93 3.08 3.37 -8.00
CA ILE A 93 3.02 4.74 -8.49
C ILE A 93 2.82 4.67 -10.00
N ALA A 94 1.62 5.06 -10.45
CA ALA A 94 1.27 5.12 -11.85
C ALA A 94 1.18 6.58 -12.31
N PRO A 95 1.57 6.89 -13.56
CA PRO A 95 1.25 8.19 -14.14
C PRO A 95 -0.28 8.38 -14.17
N PRO A 96 -0.77 9.61 -13.97
CA PRO A 96 -2.20 9.89 -14.09
C PRO A 96 -2.70 9.49 -15.48
N GLN A 97 -3.84 8.78 -15.49
CA GLN A 97 -4.51 8.46 -16.74
C GLN A 97 -5.11 9.76 -17.28
N ALA A 98 -4.72 10.13 -18.50
CA ALA A 98 -5.21 11.31 -19.21
C ALA A 98 -6.71 11.22 -19.50
#